data_AF-A0A0D3JZR6-F1
#
_entry.id   AF-A0A0D3JZR6-F1
#
_cell.length_a   1.000
_cell.length_b   1.000
_cell.length_c   1.000
_cell.angle_alpha   90.00
_cell.angle_beta   90.00
_cell.angle_gamma   90.00
#
_symmetry.space_group_name_H-M   'P 1'
#
loop_
_entity.id
_entity.type
_entity.pdbx_description
1 polymer ?
#
loop_
_entity_poly.entity_id
_entity_poly.type
_entity_poly.pdbx_seq_one_letter_code
_entity_poly.pdbx_strand_id
1 'polypeptide(L)'
;MFGKRGPAVEETHASLRDHILNRDNGALEASLASLRWASTAVNHRSSDTTPLLLLAATQDDAPSVSLLLRARASINIADSSGATAAFVAARSNAAAALEVLIRSGCDVNQPRASGATPLYVAAQNDSRAALAMLIAGGAAVDAQKEGGFTPLLIAAMRGHAPCAGADPDRAYDVADRWSALMVAAHLDQRDVLEALCRAGASVLLRDAGGRTAREVAEAAGHESAAALLQGREEEEALEAEAASQEGPSKQREASRRHSISSGDG
;
A
#
# COMPACT_ATOMS: atom_id res chain seq x y z
N MET A 1 -38.21 -5.44 -26.80
CA MET A 1 -37.45 -6.57 -27.40
C MET A 1 -36.09 -6.67 -26.73
N PHE A 2 -35.98 -7.43 -25.65
CA PHE A 2 -34.72 -7.71 -24.95
C PHE A 2 -34.50 -9.21 -24.96
N GLY A 3 -33.82 -9.71 -25.98
CA GLY A 3 -33.50 -11.12 -26.13
C GLY A 3 -32.62 -11.29 -27.35
N LYS A 4 -31.50 -12.00 -27.21
CA LYS A 4 -30.41 -12.22 -28.19
C LYS A 4 -29.25 -11.21 -28.21
N ARG A 5 -28.74 -10.75 -27.06
CA ARG A 5 -27.43 -10.05 -27.00
C ARG A 5 -26.32 -10.81 -26.27
N GLY A 6 -26.64 -11.86 -25.50
CA GLY A 6 -25.64 -12.64 -24.75
C GLY A 6 -24.47 -13.15 -25.61
N PRO A 7 -24.72 -13.93 -26.69
CA PRO A 7 -23.65 -14.53 -27.47
C PRO A 7 -22.74 -13.51 -28.15
N ALA A 8 -23.33 -12.46 -28.73
CA ALA A 8 -22.58 -11.42 -29.43
C ALA A 8 -21.70 -10.59 -28.49
N VAL A 9 -22.18 -10.32 -27.26
CA VAL A 9 -21.41 -9.60 -26.23
C VAL A 9 -20.24 -10.45 -25.75
N GLU A 10 -20.45 -11.74 -25.53
CA GLU A 10 -19.40 -12.69 -25.13
C GLU A 10 -18.32 -12.85 -26.20
N GLU A 11 -18.69 -13.06 -27.46
CA GLU A 11 -17.75 -13.15 -28.59
C GLU A 11 -16.93 -11.86 -28.76
N THR A 12 -17.58 -10.71 -28.62
CA THR A 12 -16.91 -9.41 -28.71
C THR A 12 -15.96 -9.21 -27.53
N HIS A 13 -16.38 -9.54 -26.30
CA HIS A 13 -15.52 -9.48 -25.14
C HIS A 13 -14.30 -10.40 -25.29
N ALA A 14 -14.48 -11.61 -25.83
CA ALA A 14 -13.39 -12.54 -26.13
C ALA A 14 -12.42 -11.96 -27.16
N SER A 15 -12.91 -11.38 -28.25
CA SER A 15 -12.06 -10.72 -29.25
C SER A 15 -11.29 -9.52 -28.68
N LEU A 16 -11.93 -8.66 -27.88
CA LEU A 16 -11.26 -7.55 -27.20
C LEU A 16 -10.21 -8.06 -26.20
N ARG A 17 -10.51 -9.15 -25.49
CA ARG A 17 -9.56 -9.83 -24.60
C ARG A 17 -8.34 -10.31 -25.37
N ASP A 18 -8.51 -10.93 -26.53
CA ASP A 18 -7.40 -11.41 -27.36
C ASP A 18 -6.50 -10.26 -27.85
N HIS A 19 -7.08 -9.11 -28.22
CA HIS A 19 -6.28 -7.92 -28.55
C HIS A 19 -5.42 -7.46 -27.37
N ILE A 20 -5.97 -7.44 -26.15
CA ILE A 20 -5.23 -7.07 -24.93
C ILE A 20 -4.16 -8.12 -24.60
N LEU A 21 -4.47 -9.41 -24.73
CA LEU A 21 -3.48 -10.50 -24.52
C LEU A 21 -2.30 -10.38 -25.48
N ASN A 22 -2.57 -9.97 -26.73
CA ASN A 22 -1.55 -9.80 -27.76
C ASN A 22 -0.91 -8.41 -27.78
N ARG A 23 -1.32 -7.49 -26.89
CA ARG A 23 -0.91 -6.08 -26.84
C ARG A 23 -1.10 -5.34 -28.18
N ASP A 24 -2.12 -5.72 -28.94
CA ASP A 24 -2.47 -5.08 -30.21
C ASP A 24 -3.42 -3.90 -29.95
N ASN A 25 -2.83 -2.79 -29.51
CA ASN A 25 -3.56 -1.56 -29.19
C ASN A 25 -4.25 -0.94 -30.41
N GLY A 26 -3.72 -1.16 -31.62
CA GLY A 26 -4.33 -0.68 -32.86
C GLY A 26 -5.60 -1.44 -33.20
N ALA A 27 -5.57 -2.77 -33.13
CA ALA A 27 -6.76 -3.59 -33.32
C ALA A 27 -7.78 -3.39 -32.19
N LEU A 28 -7.32 -3.21 -30.94
CA LEU A 28 -8.19 -2.87 -29.82
C LEU A 28 -8.94 -1.55 -30.08
N GLU A 29 -8.23 -0.48 -30.47
CA GLU A 29 -8.84 0.82 -30.76
C GLU A 29 -9.84 0.74 -31.93
N ALA A 30 -9.47 0.05 -33.02
CA ALA A 30 -10.35 -0.14 -34.18
C ALA A 30 -11.63 -0.91 -33.82
N SER A 31 -11.51 -1.98 -33.03
CA SER A 31 -12.64 -2.77 -32.52
C SER A 31 -13.53 -1.91 -31.62
N LEU A 32 -12.96 -1.17 -30.66
CA LEU A 32 -13.71 -0.29 -29.77
C LEU A 32 -14.43 0.84 -30.51
N ALA A 33 -13.79 1.44 -31.53
CA ALA A 33 -14.39 2.50 -32.34
C ALA A 33 -15.58 2.03 -33.19
N SER A 34 -15.55 0.76 -33.63
CA SER A 34 -16.61 0.17 -34.46
C SER A 34 -17.81 -0.32 -33.63
N LEU A 35 -17.64 -0.49 -32.32
CA LEU A 35 -18.65 -1.06 -31.43
C LEU A 35 -19.69 -0.03 -30.98
N ARG A 36 -20.90 -0.10 -31.56
CA ARG A 36 -22.05 0.72 -31.15
C ARG A 36 -22.44 0.57 -29.67
N TRP A 37 -22.04 -0.53 -29.04
CA TRP A 37 -22.33 -0.85 -27.64
C TRP A 37 -21.03 -1.18 -26.87
N ALA A 38 -19.92 -0.52 -27.22
CA ALA A 38 -18.61 -0.74 -26.60
C ALA A 38 -18.66 -0.83 -25.07
N SER A 39 -19.39 0.07 -24.41
CA SER A 39 -19.54 0.06 -22.95
C SER A 39 -20.14 -1.24 -22.39
N THR A 40 -21.08 -1.88 -23.08
CA THR A 40 -21.66 -3.16 -22.64
C THR A 40 -20.66 -4.31 -22.82
N ALA A 41 -19.84 -4.27 -23.88
CA ALA A 41 -18.80 -5.27 -24.13
C ALA A 41 -17.69 -5.19 -23.08
N VAL A 42 -17.14 -4.00 -22.86
CA VAL A 42 -15.98 -3.79 -21.96
C VAL A 42 -16.31 -4.05 -20.49
N ASN A 43 -17.58 -3.93 -20.11
CA ASN A 43 -18.08 -4.18 -18.76
C ASN A 43 -18.75 -5.55 -18.61
N HIS A 44 -18.64 -6.44 -19.61
CA HIS A 44 -19.23 -7.76 -19.53
C HIS A 44 -18.69 -8.53 -18.32
N ARG A 45 -19.58 -9.24 -17.62
CA ARG A 45 -19.26 -10.04 -16.45
C ARG A 45 -19.84 -11.44 -16.63
N SER A 46 -18.96 -12.43 -16.58
CA SER A 46 -19.27 -13.85 -16.41
C SER A 46 -18.42 -14.41 -15.27
N SER A 47 -18.83 -15.53 -14.67
CA SER A 47 -18.06 -16.23 -13.63
C SER A 47 -16.65 -16.59 -14.09
N ASP A 48 -16.47 -16.79 -15.40
CA ASP A 48 -15.26 -17.35 -15.99
C ASP A 48 -14.39 -16.27 -16.67
N THR A 49 -14.87 -15.03 -16.72
CA THR A 49 -14.19 -13.95 -17.46
C THR A 49 -13.60 -12.91 -16.52
N THR A 50 -12.29 -12.71 -16.61
CA THR A 50 -11.64 -11.53 -16.01
C THR A 50 -12.10 -10.26 -16.74
N PRO A 51 -12.52 -9.21 -16.04
CA PRO A 51 -12.79 -7.91 -16.66
C PRO A 51 -11.60 -7.43 -17.49
N LEU A 52 -11.85 -6.89 -18.69
CA LEU A 52 -10.79 -6.43 -19.61
C LEU A 52 -9.86 -5.41 -18.97
N LEU A 53 -10.41 -4.51 -18.14
CA LEU A 53 -9.63 -3.48 -17.46
C LEU A 53 -8.61 -4.08 -16.48
N LEU A 54 -8.97 -5.15 -15.77
CA LEU A 54 -8.05 -5.86 -14.87
C LEU A 54 -6.93 -6.54 -15.66
N LEU A 55 -7.24 -7.11 -16.82
CA LEU A 55 -6.25 -7.76 -17.67
C LEU A 55 -5.21 -6.75 -18.19
N ALA A 56 -5.67 -5.63 -18.76
CA ALA A 56 -4.79 -4.56 -19.23
C ALA A 56 -3.92 -3.99 -18.09
N ALA A 57 -4.52 -3.79 -16.92
CA ALA A 57 -3.81 -3.32 -15.72
C ALA A 57 -2.75 -4.31 -15.22
N THR A 58 -3.03 -5.62 -15.26
CA THR A 58 -2.07 -6.66 -14.85
C THR A 58 -0.83 -6.70 -15.76
N GLN A 59 -0.99 -6.34 -17.04
CA GLN A 59 0.10 -6.32 -18.02
C GLN A 59 0.91 -5.02 -18.05
N ASP A 60 0.53 -4.02 -17.24
CA ASP A 60 1.06 -2.66 -17.33
C ASP A 60 0.84 -1.98 -18.70
N ASP A 61 -0.25 -2.35 -19.39
CA ASP A 61 -0.59 -1.80 -20.70
C ASP A 61 -1.43 -0.52 -20.55
N ALA A 62 -0.76 0.58 -20.22
CA ALA A 62 -1.37 1.90 -20.05
C ALA A 62 -2.17 2.40 -21.28
N PRO A 63 -1.76 2.15 -22.53
CA PRO A 63 -2.59 2.43 -23.71
C PRO A 63 -3.91 1.65 -23.71
N SER A 64 -3.89 0.33 -23.48
CA SER A 64 -5.11 -0.47 -23.38
C SER A 64 -6.03 0.02 -22.26
N VAL A 65 -5.48 0.33 -21.08
CA VAL A 65 -6.23 0.92 -19.97
C VAL A 65 -6.92 2.22 -20.42
N SER A 66 -6.18 3.11 -21.09
CA SER A 66 -6.72 4.39 -21.58
C SER A 66 -7.84 4.20 -22.61
N LEU A 67 -7.67 3.27 -23.55
CA LEU A 67 -8.66 2.93 -24.58
C LEU A 67 -9.94 2.37 -23.93
N LEU A 68 -9.81 1.44 -22.98
CA LEU A 68 -10.94 0.85 -22.27
C LEU A 68 -11.71 1.90 -21.45
N LEU A 69 -11.01 2.80 -20.76
CA LEU A 69 -11.65 3.89 -20.00
C LEU A 69 -12.37 4.88 -20.93
N ARG A 70 -11.78 5.24 -22.08
CA ARG A 70 -12.46 6.03 -23.12
C ARG A 70 -13.71 5.34 -23.66
N ALA A 71 -13.69 4.01 -23.76
CA ALA A 71 -14.83 3.18 -24.11
C ALA A 71 -15.85 2.97 -22.97
N ARG A 72 -15.74 3.72 -21.87
CA ARG A 72 -16.61 3.66 -20.69
C ARG A 72 -16.54 2.33 -19.94
N ALA A 73 -15.34 1.74 -19.85
CA ALA A 73 -15.07 0.70 -18.86
C ALA A 73 -15.28 1.28 -17.44
N SER A 74 -15.94 0.52 -16.58
CA SER A 74 -16.15 0.86 -15.19
C SER A 74 -14.82 0.76 -14.46
N ILE A 75 -14.28 1.91 -14.04
CA ILE A 75 -12.93 2.01 -13.45
C ILE A 75 -12.76 1.16 -12.18
N ASN A 76 -13.83 1.04 -11.40
CA ASN A 76 -13.89 0.25 -10.17
C ASN A 76 -14.57 -1.11 -10.38
N ILE A 77 -14.59 -1.63 -11.61
CA ILE A 77 -15.06 -3.00 -11.86
C ILE A 77 -14.20 -3.98 -11.07
N ALA A 78 -14.86 -4.93 -10.41
CA ALA A 78 -14.21 -5.94 -9.60
C ALA A 78 -14.46 -7.35 -10.15
N ASP A 79 -13.46 -8.22 -10.05
CA ASP A 79 -13.63 -9.65 -10.30
C ASP A 79 -14.42 -10.35 -9.17
N SER A 80 -14.56 -11.67 -9.27
CA SER A 80 -15.27 -12.49 -8.27
C SER A 80 -14.60 -12.50 -6.89
N SER A 81 -13.31 -12.14 -6.80
CA SER A 81 -12.59 -11.99 -5.54
C SER A 81 -12.72 -10.59 -4.94
N GLY A 82 -13.36 -9.66 -5.64
CA GLY A 82 -13.44 -8.25 -5.28
C GLY A 82 -12.21 -7.44 -5.68
N ALA A 83 -11.25 -8.00 -6.42
CA ALA A 83 -10.08 -7.26 -6.87
C ALA A 83 -10.46 -6.28 -8.00
N THR A 84 -9.97 -5.04 -7.93
CA THR A 84 -10.14 -4.02 -8.98
C THR A 84 -8.91 -3.91 -9.88
N ALA A 85 -8.99 -3.06 -10.91
CA ALA A 85 -7.84 -2.74 -11.77
C ALA A 85 -6.66 -2.16 -10.97
N ALA A 86 -6.94 -1.27 -10.01
CA ALA A 86 -5.92 -0.71 -9.11
C ALA A 86 -5.28 -1.80 -8.24
N PHE A 87 -6.07 -2.75 -7.73
CA PHE A 87 -5.56 -3.87 -6.93
C PHE A 87 -4.60 -4.75 -7.73
N VAL A 88 -4.98 -5.16 -8.96
CA VAL A 88 -4.12 -6.05 -9.76
C VAL A 88 -2.89 -5.32 -10.31
N ALA A 89 -2.99 -4.03 -10.63
CA ALA A 89 -1.84 -3.22 -11.01
C ALA A 89 -0.85 -3.10 -9.84
N ALA A 90 -1.36 -2.86 -8.63
CA ALA A 90 -0.56 -2.79 -7.42
C ALA A 90 0.16 -4.11 -7.13
N ARG A 91 -0.53 -5.24 -7.26
CA ARG A 91 0.02 -6.59 -7.07
C ARG A 91 1.15 -6.93 -8.04
N SER A 92 1.04 -6.47 -9.29
CA SER A 92 2.00 -6.75 -10.37
C SER A 92 3.05 -5.65 -10.55
N ASN A 93 3.08 -4.64 -9.68
CA ASN A 93 3.92 -3.45 -9.82
C ASN A 93 3.78 -2.73 -11.18
N ALA A 94 2.58 -2.73 -11.75
CA ALA A 94 2.25 -2.14 -13.04
C ALA A 94 2.06 -0.62 -12.91
N ALA A 95 3.18 0.10 -12.87
CA ALA A 95 3.21 1.53 -12.54
C ALA A 95 2.52 2.40 -13.59
N ALA A 96 2.75 2.15 -14.89
CA ALA A 96 2.18 2.97 -15.95
C ALA A 96 0.65 2.84 -16.01
N ALA A 97 0.15 1.61 -15.90
CA ALA A 97 -1.29 1.35 -15.83
C ALA A 97 -1.92 1.96 -14.57
N LEU A 98 -1.26 1.82 -13.41
CA LEU A 98 -1.73 2.40 -12.17
C LEU A 98 -1.78 3.93 -12.23
N GLU A 99 -0.84 4.58 -12.92
CA GLU A 99 -0.83 6.03 -13.10
C GLU A 99 -2.10 6.49 -13.81
N VAL A 100 -2.43 5.84 -14.93
CA VAL A 100 -3.63 6.14 -15.71
C VAL A 100 -4.89 5.93 -14.86
N LEU A 101 -4.95 4.85 -14.09
CA LEU A 101 -6.09 4.55 -13.21
C LEU A 101 -6.28 5.63 -12.13
N ILE A 102 -5.21 6.01 -11.43
CA ILE A 102 -5.26 7.04 -10.38
C ILE A 102 -5.67 8.39 -10.99
N ARG A 103 -5.06 8.79 -12.11
CA ARG A 103 -5.41 10.04 -12.82
C ARG A 103 -6.84 10.06 -13.33
N SER A 104 -7.43 8.88 -13.57
CA SER A 104 -8.81 8.72 -14.02
C SER A 104 -9.82 8.63 -12.85
N GLY A 105 -9.35 8.75 -11.60
CA GLY A 105 -10.22 8.78 -10.41
C GLY A 105 -10.68 7.41 -9.93
N CYS A 106 -9.83 6.38 -10.03
CA CYS A 106 -10.14 5.08 -9.41
C CYS A 106 -10.23 5.21 -7.88
N ASP A 107 -10.97 4.29 -7.25
CA ASP A 107 -10.93 4.14 -5.80
C ASP A 107 -9.65 3.37 -5.41
N VAL A 108 -8.64 4.09 -4.95
CA VAL A 108 -7.34 3.54 -4.51
C VAL A 108 -7.44 2.72 -3.22
N ASN A 109 -8.55 2.82 -2.50
CA ASN A 109 -8.75 2.20 -1.19
C ASN A 109 -9.70 0.99 -1.23
N GLN A 110 -10.35 0.72 -2.37
CA GLN A 110 -11.31 -0.37 -2.48
C GLN A 110 -10.67 -1.72 -2.14
N PRO A 111 -11.08 -2.38 -1.05
CA PRO A 111 -10.53 -3.68 -0.67
C PRO A 111 -11.15 -4.80 -1.51
N ARG A 112 -10.40 -5.88 -1.69
CA ARG A 112 -10.98 -7.15 -2.18
C ARG A 112 -11.73 -7.86 -1.05
N ALA A 113 -12.39 -8.99 -1.36
CA ALA A 113 -13.25 -9.72 -0.42
C ALA A 113 -12.57 -10.10 0.91
N SER A 114 -11.24 -10.29 0.95
CA SER A 114 -10.49 -10.58 2.18
C SER A 114 -10.11 -9.34 3.00
N GLY A 115 -10.67 -8.17 2.67
CA GLY A 115 -10.30 -6.87 3.23
C GLY A 115 -8.95 -6.30 2.75
N ALA A 116 -8.20 -6.99 1.89
CA ALA A 116 -6.89 -6.50 1.44
C ALA A 116 -7.06 -5.34 0.44
N THR A 117 -6.43 -4.20 0.73
CA THR A 117 -6.40 -3.02 -0.15
C THR A 117 -5.32 -3.12 -1.23
N PRO A 118 -5.34 -2.26 -2.27
CA PRO A 118 -4.25 -2.16 -3.23
C PRO A 118 -2.89 -1.87 -2.57
N LEU A 119 -2.86 -1.02 -1.54
CA LEU A 119 -1.61 -0.71 -0.83
C LEU A 119 -1.10 -1.93 -0.04
N TYR A 120 -2.00 -2.68 0.60
CA TYR A 120 -1.64 -3.92 1.29
C TYR A 120 -0.96 -4.93 0.34
N VAL A 121 -1.52 -5.15 -0.85
CA VAL A 121 -0.94 -6.14 -1.79
C VAL A 121 0.35 -5.64 -2.43
N ALA A 122 0.51 -4.33 -2.65
CA ALA A 122 1.77 -3.76 -3.08
C ALA A 122 2.88 -3.96 -2.02
N ALA A 123 2.56 -3.72 -0.75
CA ALA A 123 3.47 -3.93 0.37
C ALA A 123 3.84 -5.40 0.55
N GLN A 124 2.89 -6.32 0.35
CA GLN A 124 3.12 -7.77 0.41
C GLN A 124 4.08 -8.30 -0.67
N ASN A 125 4.13 -7.65 -1.83
CA ASN A 125 4.85 -8.12 -3.02
C ASN A 125 6.10 -7.29 -3.35
N ASP A 126 6.56 -6.40 -2.45
CA ASP A 126 7.63 -5.42 -2.69
C ASP A 126 7.42 -4.60 -3.98
N SER A 127 6.18 -4.26 -4.30
CA SER A 127 5.81 -3.50 -5.50
C SER A 127 6.05 -2.01 -5.28
N ARG A 128 7.32 -1.61 -5.19
CA ARG A 128 7.76 -0.29 -4.72
C ARG A 128 7.20 0.89 -5.53
N ALA A 129 7.16 0.76 -6.86
CA ALA A 129 6.65 1.83 -7.71
C ALA A 129 5.15 2.01 -7.48
N ALA A 130 4.39 0.91 -7.47
CA ALA A 130 2.98 0.96 -7.18
C ALA A 130 2.69 1.47 -5.75
N LEU A 131 3.49 1.05 -4.76
CA LEU A 131 3.36 1.48 -3.38
C LEU A 131 3.50 3.01 -3.25
N ALA A 132 4.55 3.59 -3.83
CA ALA A 132 4.77 5.03 -3.82
C ALA A 132 3.63 5.79 -4.50
N MET A 133 3.14 5.28 -5.63
CA MET A 133 2.04 5.90 -6.36
C MET A 133 0.71 5.84 -5.63
N LEU A 134 0.40 4.73 -4.96
CA LEU A 134 -0.80 4.60 -4.14
C LEU A 134 -0.78 5.57 -2.97
N ILE A 135 0.37 5.70 -2.28
CA ILE A 135 0.54 6.68 -1.19
C ILE A 135 0.32 8.10 -1.73
N ALA A 136 0.96 8.46 -2.84
CA ALA A 136 0.77 9.76 -3.49
C ALA A 136 -0.67 9.98 -3.97
N GLY A 137 -1.39 8.91 -4.30
CA GLY A 137 -2.80 8.91 -4.68
C GLY A 137 -3.80 8.95 -3.53
N GLY A 138 -3.33 9.07 -2.28
CA GLY A 138 -4.20 9.16 -1.09
C GLY A 138 -4.67 7.80 -0.56
N ALA A 139 -3.90 6.73 -0.77
CA ALA A 139 -4.17 5.46 -0.13
C ALA A 139 -4.10 5.57 1.40
N ALA A 140 -5.03 4.91 2.09
CA ALA A 140 -5.05 4.81 3.55
C ALA A 140 -3.92 3.88 4.01
N VAL A 141 -2.80 4.48 4.44
CA VAL A 141 -1.53 3.78 4.76
C VAL A 141 -1.65 2.74 5.86
N ASP A 142 -2.52 2.97 6.84
CA ASP A 142 -2.74 2.07 7.98
C ASP A 142 -4.03 1.25 7.86
N ALA A 143 -4.63 1.18 6.67
CA ALA A 143 -5.85 0.41 6.46
C ALA A 143 -5.63 -1.08 6.78
N GLN A 144 -6.42 -1.60 7.71
CA GLN A 144 -6.34 -3.00 8.13
C GLN A 144 -7.18 -3.89 7.23
N LYS A 145 -6.62 -5.03 6.81
CA LYS A 145 -7.44 -6.11 6.25
C LYS A 145 -8.07 -6.96 7.36
N GLU A 146 -8.87 -7.95 6.97
CA GLU A 146 -9.40 -8.94 7.91
C GLU A 146 -8.28 -9.55 8.78
N GLY A 147 -8.52 -9.57 10.10
CA GLY A 147 -7.54 -9.96 11.11
C GLY A 147 -6.66 -8.84 11.63
N GLY A 148 -6.81 -7.58 11.20
CA GLY A 148 -6.08 -6.45 11.79
C GLY A 148 -4.68 -6.18 11.21
N PHE A 149 -4.29 -6.89 10.13
CA PHE A 149 -2.99 -6.69 9.47
C PHE A 149 -2.97 -5.40 8.65
N THR A 150 -1.95 -4.58 8.85
CA THR A 150 -1.66 -3.37 8.05
C THR A 150 -0.68 -3.68 6.91
N PRO A 151 -0.56 -2.78 5.91
CA PRO A 151 0.48 -2.86 4.87
C PRO A 151 1.90 -2.94 5.45
N LEU A 152 2.17 -2.19 6.52
CA LEU A 152 3.48 -2.21 7.17
C LEU A 152 3.79 -3.56 7.83
N LEU A 153 2.82 -4.16 8.51
CA LEU A 153 2.97 -5.47 9.13
C LEU A 153 3.27 -6.56 8.09
N ILE A 154 2.54 -6.58 6.97
CA ILE A 154 2.80 -7.60 5.94
C ILE A 154 4.12 -7.36 5.22
N ALA A 155 4.56 -6.10 5.03
CA ALA A 155 5.88 -5.80 4.51
C ALA A 155 6.98 -6.33 5.46
N ALA A 156 6.86 -6.08 6.76
CA ALA A 156 7.79 -6.61 7.75
C ALA A 156 7.77 -8.15 7.78
N MET A 157 6.61 -8.81 7.77
CA MET A 157 6.56 -10.28 7.70
C MET A 157 7.25 -10.87 6.47
N ARG A 158 7.32 -10.10 5.36
CA ARG A 158 7.93 -10.52 4.10
C ARG A 158 9.39 -10.08 3.93
N GLY A 159 9.94 -9.30 4.85
CA GLY A 159 11.29 -8.76 4.71
C GLY A 159 11.38 -7.60 3.71
N HIS A 160 10.29 -6.86 3.52
CA HIS A 160 10.18 -5.77 2.55
C HIS A 160 10.32 -4.41 3.23
N ALA A 161 10.65 -3.39 2.44
CA ALA A 161 10.87 -2.04 2.96
C ALA A 161 9.59 -1.47 3.61
N PRO A 162 9.71 -0.68 4.68
CA PRO A 162 8.58 -0.02 5.33
C PRO A 162 7.77 0.85 4.37
N CYS A 163 6.45 0.89 4.61
CA CYS A 163 5.55 1.80 3.93
C CYS A 163 5.77 3.22 4.48
N ALA A 164 6.14 4.18 3.63
CA ALA A 164 6.34 5.56 4.06
C ALA A 164 5.03 6.16 4.63
N GLY A 165 5.13 6.82 5.78
CA GLY A 165 4.00 7.48 6.44
C GLY A 165 3.05 6.55 7.20
N ALA A 166 3.28 5.23 7.20
CA ALA A 166 2.56 4.32 8.08
C ALA A 166 3.00 4.50 9.54
N ASP A 167 2.09 4.29 10.47
CA ASP A 167 2.38 4.30 11.91
C ASP A 167 3.19 3.03 12.29
N PRO A 168 4.48 3.16 12.64
CA PRO A 168 5.34 2.01 12.92
C PRO A 168 4.97 1.27 14.22
N ASP A 169 4.27 1.94 15.13
CA ASP A 169 3.89 1.42 16.44
C ASP A 169 2.47 0.81 16.44
N ARG A 170 1.78 0.88 15.30
CA ARG A 170 0.47 0.27 15.12
C ARG A 170 0.53 -1.23 15.36
N ALA A 171 -0.06 -1.66 16.47
CA ALA A 171 -0.11 -3.06 16.87
C ALA A 171 -1.09 -3.89 16.02
N TYR A 172 -0.70 -5.14 15.78
CA TYR A 172 -1.50 -6.19 15.17
C TYR A 172 -2.46 -6.81 16.18
N ASP A 173 -3.77 -6.80 15.88
CA ASP A 173 -4.84 -7.14 16.83
C ASP A 173 -5.36 -8.59 16.67
N VAL A 174 -4.55 -9.60 17.02
CA VAL A 174 -5.05 -10.99 17.10
C VAL A 174 -4.75 -11.76 18.38
N ALA A 175 -3.81 -11.33 19.21
CA ALA A 175 -3.58 -11.86 20.56
C ALA A 175 -2.41 -11.13 21.22
N ASP A 176 -1.32 -10.96 20.46
CA ASP A 176 -0.03 -10.59 21.03
C ASP A 176 0.29 -9.10 20.91
N ARG A 177 -0.53 -8.30 20.22
CA ARG A 177 -0.30 -6.87 19.97
C ARG A 177 1.08 -6.56 19.35
N TRP A 178 1.54 -7.42 18.45
CA TRP A 178 2.85 -7.23 17.81
C TRP A 178 2.87 -6.03 16.88
N SER A 179 3.89 -5.18 17.02
CA SER A 179 4.21 -4.15 16.03
C SER A 179 5.03 -4.74 14.89
N ALA A 180 5.21 -3.95 13.82
CA ALA A 180 6.10 -4.33 12.71
C ALA A 180 7.54 -4.56 13.19
N LEU A 181 7.99 -3.82 14.22
CA LEU A 181 9.32 -3.97 14.79
C LEU A 181 9.49 -5.31 15.51
N MET A 182 8.49 -5.74 16.27
CA MET A 182 8.50 -7.06 16.93
C MET A 182 8.49 -8.21 15.92
N VAL A 183 7.73 -8.06 14.83
CA VAL A 183 7.74 -9.02 13.72
C VAL A 183 9.12 -9.12 13.10
N ALA A 184 9.76 -7.98 12.77
CA ALA A 184 11.09 -7.95 12.19
C ALA A 184 12.16 -8.52 13.15
N ALA A 185 12.01 -8.29 14.45
CA ALA A 185 12.85 -8.84 15.51
C ALA A 185 12.73 -10.37 15.62
N HIS A 186 11.50 -10.89 15.58
CA HIS A 186 11.23 -12.32 15.63
C HIS A 186 11.70 -13.09 14.39
N LEU A 187 11.82 -12.42 13.25
CA LEU A 187 12.25 -13.01 11.98
C LEU A 187 13.73 -12.73 11.65
N ASP A 188 14.47 -12.10 12.57
CA ASP A 188 15.89 -11.69 12.41
C ASP A 188 16.16 -10.85 11.15
N GLN A 189 15.22 -9.96 10.82
CA GLN A 189 15.30 -9.14 9.61
C GLN A 189 16.00 -7.82 9.88
N ARG A 190 17.33 -7.85 9.92
CA ARG A 190 18.16 -6.67 10.22
C ARG A 190 17.81 -5.43 9.40
N ASP A 191 17.67 -5.57 8.08
CA ASP A 191 17.42 -4.42 7.20
C ASP A 191 16.06 -3.76 7.49
N VAL A 192 15.04 -4.58 7.77
CA VAL A 192 13.70 -4.09 8.13
C VAL A 192 13.70 -3.49 9.53
N LEU A 193 14.39 -4.10 10.50
CA LEU A 193 14.60 -3.52 11.83
C LEU A 193 15.19 -2.12 11.74
N GLU A 194 16.32 -1.97 11.02
CA GLU A 194 16.95 -0.68 10.85
C GLU A 194 16.04 0.33 10.14
N ALA A 195 15.29 -0.11 9.12
CA ALA A 195 14.38 0.75 8.40
C ALA A 195 13.19 1.21 9.28
N LEU A 196 12.64 0.33 10.11
CA LEU A 196 11.57 0.66 11.06
C LEU A 196 12.06 1.60 12.16
N CYS A 197 13.26 1.38 12.71
CA CYS A 197 13.83 2.31 13.69
C CYS A 197 14.10 3.70 13.05
N ARG A 198 14.53 3.76 11.78
CA ARG A 198 14.65 5.03 11.04
C ARG A 198 13.28 5.69 10.77
N ALA A 199 12.21 4.91 10.68
CA ALA A 199 10.85 5.40 10.53
C ALA A 199 10.21 5.86 11.86
N GLY A 200 10.93 5.76 12.98
CA GLY A 200 10.45 6.20 14.29
C GLY A 200 9.68 5.13 15.06
N ALA A 201 9.89 3.84 14.77
CA ALA A 201 9.34 2.76 15.60
C ALA A 201 9.91 2.83 17.02
N SER A 202 9.03 2.83 18.02
CA SER A 202 9.42 2.79 19.43
C SER A 202 10.00 1.42 19.79
N VAL A 203 11.29 1.35 20.14
CA VAL A 203 11.92 0.09 20.55
C VAL A 203 11.41 -0.40 21.91
N LEU A 204 10.88 0.52 22.72
CA LEU A 204 10.33 0.29 24.05
C LEU A 204 8.86 -0.14 24.05
N LEU A 205 8.22 -0.23 22.88
CA LEU A 205 6.82 -0.64 22.78
C LEU A 205 6.67 -2.08 23.31
N ARG A 206 5.66 -2.31 24.15
CA ARG A 206 5.42 -3.62 24.76
C ARG A 206 4.24 -4.36 24.12
N ASP A 207 4.47 -5.64 23.87
CA ASP A 207 3.47 -6.59 23.37
C ASP A 207 2.45 -6.95 24.48
N ALA A 208 1.46 -7.81 24.17
CA ALA A 208 0.46 -8.22 25.15
C ALA A 208 1.05 -9.03 26.33
N GLY A 209 2.19 -9.68 26.13
CA GLY A 209 2.97 -10.35 27.17
C GLY A 209 3.92 -9.42 27.93
N GLY A 210 3.89 -8.11 27.63
CA GLY A 210 4.77 -7.12 28.24
C GLY A 210 6.18 -7.12 27.67
N ARG A 211 6.45 -7.80 26.56
CA ARG A 211 7.79 -7.90 25.96
C ARG A 211 8.07 -6.77 24.98
N THR A 212 9.29 -6.27 24.98
CA THR A 212 9.83 -5.36 23.95
C THR A 212 10.25 -6.13 22.69
N ALA A 213 10.54 -5.41 21.61
CA ALA A 213 11.10 -6.04 20.40
C ALA A 213 12.42 -6.77 20.69
N ARG A 214 13.26 -6.25 21.59
CA ARG A 214 14.52 -6.88 21.99
C ARG A 214 14.27 -8.22 22.70
N GLU A 215 13.36 -8.22 23.68
CA GLU A 215 12.98 -9.42 24.42
C GLU A 215 12.31 -10.48 23.51
N VAL A 216 11.60 -10.04 22.47
CA VAL A 216 11.05 -10.94 21.43
C VAL A 216 12.17 -11.58 20.58
N ALA A 217 13.20 -10.82 20.19
CA ALA A 217 14.36 -11.38 19.49
C ALA A 217 15.15 -12.37 20.36
N GLU A 218 15.38 -12.05 21.64
CA GLU A 218 16.04 -12.92 22.60
C GLU A 218 15.28 -14.23 22.80
N ALA A 219 13.96 -14.16 22.98
CA ALA A 219 13.11 -15.35 23.12
C ALA A 219 13.11 -16.24 21.87
N ALA A 220 13.37 -15.68 20.69
CA ALA A 220 13.51 -16.40 19.44
C ALA A 220 14.95 -16.92 19.18
N GLY A 221 15.93 -16.53 20.01
CA GLY A 221 17.33 -16.91 19.84
C GLY A 221 18.09 -16.06 18.81
N HIS A 222 17.59 -14.87 18.47
CA HIS A 222 18.17 -13.97 17.47
C HIS A 222 19.06 -12.91 18.11
N GLU A 223 20.27 -13.32 18.50
CA GLU A 223 21.25 -12.45 19.17
C GLU A 223 21.63 -11.21 18.34
N SER A 224 21.64 -11.30 17.00
CA SER A 224 21.99 -10.17 16.14
C SER A 224 20.93 -9.06 16.20
N ALA A 225 19.65 -9.42 16.03
CA ALA A 225 18.54 -8.51 16.21
C ALA A 225 18.48 -7.93 17.64
N ALA A 226 18.71 -8.77 18.66
CA ALA A 226 18.71 -8.32 20.06
C ALA A 226 19.82 -7.30 20.34
N ALA A 227 21.04 -7.55 19.88
CA ALA A 227 22.17 -6.63 20.04
C ALA A 227 21.94 -5.29 19.31
N LEU A 228 21.34 -5.33 18.12
CA LEU A 228 20.97 -4.12 17.39
C LEU A 228 19.95 -3.30 18.18
N LEU A 229 18.90 -3.94 18.69
CA LEU A 229 17.85 -3.26 19.44
C LEU A 229 18.36 -2.71 20.78
N GLN A 230 19.26 -3.42 21.46
CA GLN A 230 19.89 -2.92 22.69
C GLN A 230 20.59 -1.57 22.45
N GLY A 231 21.40 -1.47 21.39
CA GLY A 231 22.07 -0.20 21.08
C GLY A 231 21.08 0.94 20.80
N ARG A 232 19.92 0.64 20.22
CA ARG A 232 18.87 1.63 19.95
C ARG A 232 18.07 2.02 21.20
N GLU A 233 17.85 1.09 22.13
CA GLU A 233 17.24 1.38 23.43
C GLU A 233 18.11 2.35 24.26
N GLU A 234 19.43 2.15 24.24
CA GLU A 234 20.39 3.02 24.90
C GLU A 234 20.42 4.42 24.25
N GLU A 235 20.39 4.51 22.93
CA GLU A 235 20.29 5.78 22.19
C GLU A 235 18.99 6.54 22.52
N GLU A 236 17.83 5.88 22.49
CA GLU A 236 16.53 6.52 22.78
C GLU A 236 16.45 7.03 24.23
N ALA A 237 17.03 6.28 25.19
CA ALA A 237 17.12 6.72 26.57
C ALA A 237 18.01 7.97 26.73
N LEU A 238 19.15 8.03 26.05
CA LEU A 238 20.05 9.18 26.07
C LEU A 238 19.40 10.42 25.43
N GLU A 239 18.65 10.24 24.34
CA GLU A 239 17.89 11.33 23.70
C GLU A 239 16.80 11.88 24.63
N ALA A 240 16.07 11.01 25.33
CA ALA A 240 15.04 11.41 26.30
C ALA A 240 15.63 12.17 27.50
N GLU A 241 16.79 11.75 28.01
CA GLU A 241 17.53 12.46 29.06
C GLU A 241 18.03 13.84 28.57
N ALA A 242 18.60 13.91 27.37
CA ALA A 242 19.06 15.17 26.77
C ALA A 242 17.91 16.16 26.56
N ALA A 243 16.77 15.70 26.04
CA ALA A 243 15.57 16.53 25.85
C ALA A 243 15.02 17.05 27.19
N SER A 244 15.12 16.25 28.26
CA SER A 244 14.69 16.65 29.61
C SER A 244 15.60 17.72 30.24
N GLN A 245 16.89 17.75 29.86
CA GLN A 245 17.85 18.76 30.33
C GLN A 245 17.78 20.09 29.56
N GLU A 246 17.14 20.14 28.38
CA GLU A 246 17.00 21.37 27.59
C GLU A 246 15.82 22.29 27.98
N GLY A 247 15.01 21.95 28.98
CA GLY A 247 13.97 22.85 29.51
C GLY A 247 14.50 23.97 30.42
N PRO A 248 13.65 24.91 30.88
CA PRO A 248 13.16 26.16 30.28
C PRO A 248 14.21 27.31 30.13
N SER A 249 15.50 27.03 30.20
CA SER A 249 16.57 28.04 30.18
C SER A 249 16.66 28.81 28.85
N LYS A 250 16.47 28.15 27.70
CA LYS A 250 16.48 28.80 26.37
C LYS A 250 15.22 29.65 26.09
N GLN A 251 14.05 29.27 26.62
CA GLN A 251 12.81 30.08 26.53
C GLN A 251 12.86 31.34 27.40
N ARG A 252 13.52 31.29 28.57
CA ARG A 252 13.74 32.47 29.42
C ARG A 252 14.71 33.47 28.80
N GLU A 253 15.72 33.01 28.06
CA GLU A 253 16.62 33.92 27.32
C GLU A 253 15.94 34.55 26.10
N ALA A 254 15.07 33.83 25.38
CA ALA A 254 14.29 34.40 24.28
C ALA A 254 13.27 35.46 24.76
N SER A 255 12.60 35.23 25.90
CA SER A 255 11.69 36.19 26.53
C SER A 255 12.41 37.38 27.19
N ARG A 256 13.62 37.18 27.75
CA ARG A 256 14.45 38.30 28.26
C ARG A 256 14.97 39.19 27.12
N ARG A 257 15.33 38.62 25.97
CA ARG A 257 15.77 39.42 24.80
C ARG A 257 14.64 40.24 24.18
N HIS A 258 13.39 39.76 24.21
CA HIS A 258 12.22 40.54 23.75
C HIS A 258 11.79 41.64 24.75
N SER A 259 12.05 41.47 26.05
CA SER A 259 11.69 42.46 27.08
C SER A 259 12.65 43.66 27.16
N ILE A 260 13.89 43.50 26.67
CA ILE A 260 14.92 44.56 26.69
C ILE A 260 14.83 45.47 25.45
N SER A 261 14.10 45.08 24.41
CA SER A 261 13.93 45.85 23.16
C SER A 261 12.76 46.86 23.20
N SER A 262 12.03 46.98 24.31
CA SER A 262 10.79 47.80 24.39
C SER A 262 10.88 48.99 25.35
N GLY A 263 12.08 49.36 25.82
CA GLY A 263 12.28 50.44 26.78
C GLY A 263 13.54 51.26 26.45
N ASP A 264 13.48 52.03 25.38
CA ASP A 264 14.19 53.31 25.21
C ASP A 264 13.87 53.84 23.80
N GLY A 265 13.16 54.99 23.73
CA GLY A 265 12.87 55.73 22.48
C GLY A 265 11.42 56.17 22.35
#